data_AF-A0A349DL65-F1
#
_entry.id   AF-A0A349DL65-F1
#
_cell.length_a   1.000
_cell.length_b   1.000
_cell.length_c   1.000
_cell.angle_alpha   90.00
_cell.angle_beta   90.00
_cell.angle_gamma   90.00
#
_symmetry.space_group_name_H-M   'P 1'
#
loop_
_entity.id
_entity.type
_entity.pdbx_description
1 polymer ?
#
loop_
_entity_poly.entity_id
_entity_poly.type
_entity_poly.pdbx_seq_one_letter_code
_entity_poly.pdbx_strand_id
1 'polypeptide(L)' 'MLDKNKHIILKDHSLDANHRILTVRMKQAVSPGELRTTLNEIIEEELSGNYTIDKHTTYTDTMHRVSVVRKS' A
#
# COMPACT_ATOMS: atom_id res chain seq x y z
N MET A 1 -8.33 16.08 9.86
CA MET A 1 -7.89 15.85 8.46
C MET A 1 -6.45 15.37 8.55
N LEU A 2 -6.19 14.07 8.41
CA LEU A 2 -4.81 13.60 8.27
C LEU A 2 -4.25 14.24 7.00
N ASP A 3 -3.18 15.01 7.15
CA ASP A 3 -2.35 15.46 6.05
C ASP A 3 -1.88 14.17 5.35
N LYS A 4 -2.52 13.80 4.24
CA LYS A 4 -2.29 12.53 3.56
C LYS A 4 -0.80 12.44 3.29
N ASN A 5 -0.14 11.49 3.92
CA ASN A 5 1.28 11.28 3.75
C ASN A 5 1.54 10.93 2.28
N LYS A 6 1.85 11.94 1.47
CA LYS A 6 1.99 11.82 0.02
C LYS A 6 2.89 10.63 -0.29
N HIS A 7 2.41 9.72 -1.11
CA HIS A 7 3.11 8.49 -1.47
C HIS A 7 3.48 8.49 -2.96
N ILE A 8 4.42 7.61 -3.30
CA ILE A 8 4.81 7.29 -4.67
C ILE A 8 4.81 5.76 -4.80
N ILE A 9 4.22 5.27 -5.88
CA ILE A 9 4.35 3.86 -6.27
C ILE A 9 5.62 3.70 -7.10
N LEU A 10 6.62 3.04 -6.53
CA LEU A 10 7.92 2.82 -7.18
C LEU A 10 7.88 1.66 -8.18
N LYS A 11 7.10 0.63 -7.86
CA LYS A 11 6.91 -0.56 -8.70
C LYS A 11 5.53 -1.14 -8.47
N ASP A 12 4.87 -1.48 -9.57
CA ASP A 12 3.64 -2.25 -9.59
C ASP A 12 3.86 -3.52 -10.40
N HIS A 13 3.62 -4.66 -9.76
CA HIS A 13 3.76 -5.98 -10.36
C HIS A 13 2.48 -6.77 -10.17
N SER A 14 1.76 -7.00 -11.26
CA SER A 14 0.60 -7.89 -11.28
C SER A 14 1.07 -9.34 -11.42
N LEU A 15 0.75 -10.18 -10.43
CA LEU A 15 0.99 -11.63 -10.52
C LEU A 15 -0.11 -12.30 -11.34
N ASP A 16 -1.36 -11.86 -11.15
CA ASP A 16 -2.53 -12.26 -11.91
C ASP A 16 -3.60 -11.15 -11.90
N ALA A 17 -4.80 -11.42 -12.43
CA ALA A 17 -5.88 -10.43 -12.51
C ALA A 17 -6.42 -9.95 -11.14
N ASN A 18 -6.17 -10.72 -10.08
CA ASN A 18 -6.65 -10.47 -8.72
C ASN A 18 -5.52 -10.16 -7.74
N HIS A 19 -4.27 -10.50 -8.05
CA HIS A 19 -3.13 -10.31 -7.15
C HIS A 19 -2.14 -9.30 -7.71
N ARG A 20 -1.87 -8.24 -6.94
CA ARG A 20 -0.88 -7.20 -7.27
C ARG A 20 0.10 -6.99 -6.13
N ILE A 21 1.30 -6.53 -6.48
CA ILE A 21 2.35 -6.19 -5.54
C ILE A 21 2.82 -4.77 -5.84
N LEU A 22 2.67 -3.90 -4.84
CA LEU A 22 3.04 -2.50 -4.91
C LEU A 22 4.24 -2.22 -4.00
N THR A 23 5.19 -1.43 -4.47
CA THR A 23 6.23 -0.84 -3.62
C THR A 23 5.86 0.61 -3.36
N VAL A 24 5.39 0.88 -2.15
CA VAL A 24 4.92 2.18 -1.69
C VAL A 24 6.07 2.89 -0.98
N ARG A 25 6.40 4.10 -1.42
CA ARG A 25 7.28 5.01 -0.70
C ARG A 25 6.49 6.20 -0.19
N MET A 26 6.43 6.36 1.12
CA MET A 26 5.80 7.49 1.79
C MET A 26 6.77 8.65 1.95
N LYS A 27 6.26 9.88 2.03
CA LYS A 27 7.09 11.07 2.27
C LYS A 27 7.67 11.08 3.69
N GLN A 28 6.92 10.61 4.67
CA GLN A 28 7.30 10.56 6.08
C GLN A 28 7.04 9.18 6.68
N ALA A 29 7.69 8.87 7.79
CA ALA A 29 7.42 7.64 8.52
C ALA A 29 6.05 7.73 9.20
N VAL A 30 5.33 6.61 9.24
CA VAL A 30 4.02 6.50 9.91
C VAL A 30 4.18 5.65 11.16
N SER A 31 3.42 5.97 12.20
CA SER A 31 3.42 5.18 13.42
C SER A 31 2.96 3.74 13.13
N PRO A 32 3.49 2.71 13.82
CA PRO A 32 3.08 1.32 13.57
C PRO A 32 1.58 1.08 13.75
N GLY A 33 0.91 1.84 14.63
CA GLY A 33 -0.54 1.76 14.86
C GLY A 33 -1.38 2.28 13.69
N GLU A 34 -0.87 3.25 12.93
CA GLU A 34 -1.56 3.87 11.79
C GLU A 34 -1.14 3.25 10.45
N LEU A 35 0.03 2.60 10.40
CA LEU A 35 0.64 2.09 9.17
C LEU A 35 -0.33 1.25 8.32
N ARG A 36 -1.07 0.33 8.94
CA ARG A 36 -1.99 -0.54 8.20
C ARG A 36 -3.15 0.25 7.59
N THR A 37 -3.70 1.21 8.32
CA THR A 37 -4.79 2.08 7.86
C THR A 37 -4.29 2.96 6.71
N THR A 38 -3.14 3.61 6.87
CA THR A 38 -2.53 4.43 5.81
C THR A 38 -2.22 3.62 4.56
N LEU A 39 -1.68 2.41 4.70
CA LEU A 39 -1.45 1.54 3.54
C LEU A 39 -2.77 1.18 2.86
N ASN A 40 -3.84 0.82 3.58
CA ASN A 40 -5.14 0.52 2.97
C ASN A 40 -5.67 1.73 2.17
N GLU A 41 -5.62 2.94 2.74
CA GLU A 41 -6.04 4.17 2.05
C GLU A 41 -5.25 4.40 0.75
N ILE A 42 -3.94 4.16 0.78
CA ILE A 42 -3.07 4.24 -0.41
C ILE A 42 -3.50 3.22 -1.47
N ILE A 43 -3.80 1.98 -1.08
CA ILE A 43 -4.25 0.95 -2.01
C ILE A 43 -5.59 1.31 -2.63
N GLU A 44 -6.53 1.82 -1.84
CA GLU A 44 -7.84 2.27 -2.33
C GLU A 44 -7.73 3.48 -3.27
N GLU A 45 -6.76 4.37 -3.06
CA GLU A 45 -6.49 5.50 -3.94
C GLU A 45 -5.83 5.08 -5.26
N GLU A 46 -4.90 4.12 -5.23
CA GLU A 46 -4.10 3.72 -6.40
C GLU A 46 -4.74 2.63 -7.26
N LEU A 47 -5.52 1.73 -6.67
CA LEU A 47 -6.08 0.58 -7.38
C LEU A 47 -7.58 0.73 -7.57
N SER A 48 -8.03 0.75 -8.83
CA SER A 48 -9.45 0.65 -9.16
C SER A 48 -9.98 -0.75 -8.86
N GLY A 49 -10.67 -0.90 -7.73
CA GLY A 49 -11.31 -2.14 -7.31
C GLY A 49 -11.26 -2.33 -5.79
N ASN A 50 -12.07 -3.25 -5.29
CA ASN A 50 -12.07 -3.57 -3.86
C ASN A 50 -10.91 -4.53 -3.56
N TYR A 51 -9.73 -3.98 -3.27
CA TYR A 51 -8.56 -4.77 -2.88
C TYR A 51 -8.42 -4.85 -1.35
N THR A 52 -7.71 -5.87 -0.86
CA THR A 52 -7.29 -5.97 0.53
C THR A 52 -5.82 -6.35 0.61
N ILE A 53 -5.13 -5.86 1.64
CA ILE A 53 -3.75 -6.22 1.91
C ILE A 53 -3.70 -7.64 2.46
N ASP A 54 -3.09 -8.54 1.69
CA ASP A 54 -2.74 -9.91 2.11
C ASP A 54 -1.53 -9.89 3.06
N LYS A 55 -0.45 -9.23 2.62
CA LYS A 55 0.79 -9.10 3.38
C LYS A 55 1.52 -7.81 3.04
N HIS A 56 2.33 -7.32 3.97
CA HIS A 56 3.29 -6.26 3.68
C HIS A 56 4.65 -6.54 4.33
N THR A 57 5.69 -5.97 3.74
CA THR A 57 7.07 -6.04 4.25
C THR A 57 7.62 -4.63 4.29
N THR A 58 8.19 -4.25 5.42
CA THR A 58 8.85 -2.95 5.61
C THR A 58 10.32 -3.09 5.24
N TYR A 59 10.78 -2.29 4.28
CA TYR A 59 12.19 -2.19 3.92
C TYR A 59 12.89 -1.08 4.70
N THR A 60 12.20 0.05 4.84
CA THR A 60 12.60 1.19 5.69
C THR A 60 11.33 1.81 6.28
N ASP A 61 11.46 2.71 7.25
CA ASP A 61 10.33 3.38 7.90
C ASP A 61 9.40 4.15 6.95
N THR A 62 9.83 4.36 5.70
CA THR A 62 9.07 5.04 4.65
C THR A 62 8.82 4.19 3.42
N MET A 63 9.32 2.95 3.35
CA MET A 63 9.24 2.13 2.15
C MET A 63 8.72 0.73 2.49
N HIS A 64 7.58 0.40 1.87
CA HIS A 64 6.85 -0.82 2.14
C HIS A 64 6.49 -1.52 0.85
N ARG A 65 6.71 -2.83 0.82
CA ARG A 65 6.19 -3.70 -0.23
C ARG A 65 4.87 -4.29 0.24
N VAL A 66 3.81 -4.10 -0.53
CA VAL A 66 2.45 -4.47 -0.18
C VAL A 66 1.93 -5.44 -1.23
N SER A 67 1.52 -6.63 -0.80
CA SER A 67 0.79 -7.60 -1.62
C SER A 67 -0.69 -7.39 -1.36
N VAL A 68 -1.46 -7.25 -2.44
CA VAL A 68 -2.90 -7.04 -2.36
C VAL A 68 -3.64 -8.03 -3.23
N VAL A 69 -4.81 -8.44 -2.73
CA VAL A 69 -5.73 -9.36 -3.41
C VAL A 69 -7.09 -8.71 -3.57
N ARG A 70 -7.71 -8.90 -4.74
CA ARG A 70 -9.05 -8.40 -5.02
C ARG A 70 -10.07 -9.19 -4.19
N LYS A 71 -10.90 -8.48 -3.43
CA LYS A 71 -12.05 -9.08 -2.75
C LYS A 71 -13.05 -9.54 -3.80
N SER A 72 -13.41 -10.81 -3.75
CA SER A 72 -14.48 -11.40 -4.55
C SER A 72 -15.85 -11.07 -3.94
#